data_AF-A0A2N2AZQ5-F1
#
_entry.id   AF-A0A2N2AZQ5-F1
#
_cell.length_a   1.000
_cell.length_b   1.000
_cell.length_c   1.000
_cell.angle_alpha   90.00
_cell.angle_beta   90.00
_cell.angle_gamma   90.00
#
_symmetry.space_group_name_H-M   'P 1'
#
loop_
_entity.id
_entity.type
_entity.pdbx_description
1 polymer ?
#
loop_
_entity_poly.entity_id
_entity_poly.type
_entity_poly.pdbx_seq_one_letter_code
_entity_poly.pdbx_strand_id
1 'polypeptide(L)'
;MKNTIKNKLIPIICLILVLGFSNGVYSAETEHTPYADYLNEMGLFQGTGQGYDLESAATRSQAAVMVVRLLGKEKEALSMNYQHPFLDVPEWAGPYIGYLYKFGISNGLDKTTYGANKLINASEYMTFLIRVIGYDDTQGDFSWDKSLHKANSLGIIATSEYSIYQKKSSFLRDDMVFFSYAALKTDLKNGKGISLLRKLMDDSTVPQTAMLAYKYAPYAAVNRNKQPKNHEELKQAVIVSIVAHDEQLVVDLSKSSITFDSVKEVLEEAMNDLVKIPGYYGNVNTCYYKLSNTMLTITYDYTISKYKLDQSFEVAKKIISQIISKDMSDYERELAIHDYIVDNTSYYLGEDNEVYKMIGVLVNKKAVCQGYAEAFLYLSTLAGLDAQMVIGNGITDGTTIPHAWNTVEIEGEWYQIDTTWDDPVSSNGKDNKTYKYFNITNKEMALDHEWDTTAYKIANGTKYNYYVFNNMTVIGEAGLKTALQEGFKNKKKEMIFKVVGEKISSKQVSSILDKVRSYKSCAFSVDPDSGIVKITNIVY
;
A
#
# COMPACT_ATOMS: atom_id res chain seq x y z
N MET A 1 32.37 4.72 -22.60
CA MET A 1 32.60 5.76 -21.57
C MET A 1 31.84 5.37 -20.31
N LYS A 2 32.25 5.83 -19.12
CA LYS A 2 31.45 5.65 -17.88
C LYS A 2 30.50 6.84 -17.75
N ASN A 3 29.19 6.60 -17.85
CA ASN A 3 28.17 7.61 -17.58
C ASN A 3 27.71 7.48 -16.11
N THR A 4 27.29 8.59 -15.51
CA THR A 4 26.96 8.70 -14.08
C THR A 4 25.67 9.48 -13.88
N ILE A 5 24.75 8.94 -13.07
CA ILE A 5 23.52 9.63 -12.65
C ILE A 5 23.56 9.74 -11.11
N LYS A 6 23.67 10.95 -10.58
CA LYS A 6 23.66 11.22 -9.14
C LYS A 6 22.26 11.60 -8.67
N ASN A 7 21.68 10.81 -7.76
CA ASN A 7 20.85 11.38 -6.71
C ASN A 7 21.77 12.11 -5.70
N LYS A 8 21.21 12.95 -4.85
CA LYS A 8 21.96 13.65 -3.79
C LYS A 8 21.72 12.96 -2.44
N LEU A 9 22.64 12.10 -1.98
CA LEU A 9 23.25 12.02 -0.62
C LEU A 9 23.82 10.61 -0.27
N ILE A 10 24.83 10.54 0.62
CA ILE A 10 26.06 9.71 0.47
C ILE A 10 26.32 8.62 1.59
N PRO A 11 27.00 7.47 1.31
CA PRO A 11 26.91 6.16 2.05
C PRO A 11 28.19 5.71 2.85
N ILE A 12 28.39 4.50 3.44
CA ILE A 12 27.82 3.10 3.38
C ILE A 12 28.05 2.36 4.76
N ILE A 13 27.50 1.16 5.09
CA ILE A 13 28.17 -0.20 5.17
C ILE A 13 27.26 -1.31 5.82
N CYS A 14 27.38 -2.57 5.36
CA CYS A 14 26.56 -3.82 5.55
C CYS A 14 26.68 -4.58 6.92
N LEU A 15 26.07 -5.76 7.22
CA LEU A 15 25.81 -6.98 6.40
C LEU A 15 24.90 -8.06 7.08
N ILE A 16 24.18 -8.93 6.33
CA ILE A 16 23.85 -10.35 6.68
C ILE A 16 23.28 -11.16 5.46
N LEU A 17 23.27 -12.50 5.60
CA LEU A 17 23.38 -13.55 4.56
C LEU A 17 22.11 -13.99 3.79
N VAL A 18 22.36 -14.64 2.64
CA VAL A 18 21.43 -15.39 1.78
C VAL A 18 21.73 -16.90 1.83
N LEU A 19 20.72 -17.76 1.71
CA LEU A 19 20.86 -19.20 1.40
C LEU A 19 20.56 -19.44 -0.09
N GLY A 20 21.42 -20.23 -0.76
CA GLY A 20 21.43 -20.32 -2.24
C GLY A 20 20.68 -21.52 -2.82
N PHE A 21 20.49 -21.48 -4.15
CA PHE A 21 19.98 -22.58 -4.97
C PHE A 21 20.89 -22.91 -6.16
N SER A 22 20.82 -24.15 -6.62
CA SER A 22 21.63 -24.73 -7.69
C SER A 22 21.14 -24.37 -9.10
N ASN A 23 22.07 -24.27 -10.05
CA ASN A 23 21.78 -23.99 -11.46
C ASN A 23 20.90 -25.07 -12.12
N GLY A 24 19.66 -24.72 -12.47
CA GLY A 24 18.82 -25.44 -13.41
C GLY A 24 18.87 -24.80 -14.81
N VAL A 25 18.56 -25.58 -15.85
CA VAL A 25 18.43 -25.07 -17.23
C VAL A 25 17.03 -24.49 -17.40
N TYR A 26 16.94 -23.20 -17.73
CA TYR A 26 15.66 -22.49 -17.89
C TYR A 26 15.02 -22.77 -19.27
N SER A 27 13.74 -23.15 -19.27
CA SER A 27 12.86 -22.98 -20.45
C SER A 27 12.42 -21.53 -20.57
N ALA A 28 11.80 -21.16 -21.69
CA ALA A 28 11.11 -19.87 -21.77
C ALA A 28 10.02 -19.80 -20.68
N GLU A 29 10.09 -18.79 -19.81
CA GLU A 29 9.13 -18.56 -18.73
C GLU A 29 7.87 -17.86 -19.26
N THR A 30 6.74 -18.09 -18.58
CA THR A 30 5.43 -17.56 -18.95
C THR A 30 5.22 -16.15 -18.39
N GLU A 31 4.31 -15.38 -18.99
CA GLU A 31 4.10 -13.95 -18.73
C GLU A 31 3.84 -13.64 -17.24
N HIS A 32 3.11 -14.49 -16.53
CA HIS A 32 2.66 -14.24 -15.16
C HIS A 32 3.39 -15.04 -14.07
N THR A 33 4.59 -15.55 -14.36
CA THR A 33 5.42 -16.32 -13.41
C THR A 33 5.61 -15.68 -12.03
N PRO A 34 5.82 -14.36 -11.86
CA PRO A 34 5.98 -13.75 -10.52
C PRO A 34 4.69 -13.66 -9.74
N TYR A 35 3.56 -13.51 -10.43
CA TYR A 35 2.25 -13.58 -9.78
C TYR A 35 2.00 -15.01 -9.28
N ALA A 36 2.48 -16.03 -10.00
CA ALA A 36 2.46 -17.41 -9.53
C ALA A 36 3.36 -17.61 -8.29
N ASP A 37 4.58 -17.06 -8.28
CA ASP A 37 5.48 -17.10 -7.12
C ASP A 37 4.87 -16.41 -5.90
N TYR A 38 4.41 -15.16 -6.05
CA TYR A 38 3.74 -14.42 -4.99
C TYR A 38 2.53 -15.18 -4.41
N LEU A 39 1.67 -15.70 -5.29
CA LEU A 39 0.53 -16.50 -4.86
C LEU A 39 0.98 -17.82 -4.21
N ASN A 40 2.12 -18.40 -4.58
CA ASN A 40 2.65 -19.62 -3.98
C ASN A 40 3.23 -19.38 -2.58
N GLU A 41 4.01 -18.33 -2.40
CA GLU A 41 4.56 -17.91 -1.10
C GLU A 41 3.44 -17.62 -0.08
N MET A 42 2.32 -17.04 -0.54
CA MET A 42 1.13 -16.80 0.29
C MET A 42 0.23 -18.04 0.46
N GLY A 43 0.59 -19.18 -0.14
CA GLY A 43 -0.19 -20.42 -0.11
C GLY A 43 -1.45 -20.42 -0.99
N LEU A 44 -1.72 -19.33 -1.71
CA LEU A 44 -2.92 -19.09 -2.51
C LEU A 44 -2.93 -19.87 -3.85
N PHE A 45 -1.76 -20.14 -4.42
CA PHE A 45 -1.58 -20.99 -5.60
C PHE A 45 -0.61 -22.13 -5.29
N GLN A 46 -0.83 -23.31 -5.88
CA GLN A 46 0.14 -24.42 -5.78
C GLN A 46 0.38 -25.00 -7.17
N GLY A 47 1.64 -25.32 -7.44
CA GLY A 47 2.06 -26.04 -8.63
C GLY A 47 1.70 -27.53 -8.59
N THR A 48 2.29 -28.28 -9.51
CA THR A 48 2.13 -29.74 -9.65
C THR A 48 3.14 -30.54 -8.80
N GLY A 49 3.98 -29.85 -8.02
CA GLY A 49 5.16 -30.42 -7.37
C GLY A 49 6.38 -30.56 -8.30
N GLN A 50 6.26 -30.19 -9.58
CA GLN A 50 7.35 -30.12 -10.58
C GLN A 50 7.46 -28.73 -11.24
N GLY A 51 6.84 -27.71 -10.64
CA GLY A 51 6.64 -26.38 -11.21
C GLY A 51 5.16 -26.00 -11.26
N TYR A 52 4.84 -24.84 -11.83
CA TYR A 52 3.48 -24.31 -11.85
C TYR A 52 2.61 -24.81 -13.01
N ASP A 53 3.22 -25.30 -14.09
CA ASP A 53 2.51 -25.76 -15.30
C ASP A 53 1.61 -24.67 -15.90
N LEU A 54 2.16 -23.45 -16.07
CA LEU A 54 1.39 -22.26 -16.44
C LEU A 54 0.88 -22.28 -17.89
N GLU A 55 1.62 -22.91 -18.80
CA GLU A 55 1.24 -23.10 -20.22
C GLU A 55 0.08 -24.08 -20.44
N SER A 56 -0.29 -24.88 -19.42
CA SER A 56 -1.37 -25.86 -19.55
C SER A 56 -2.75 -25.22 -19.39
N ALA A 57 -3.71 -25.68 -20.19
CA ALA A 57 -5.11 -25.26 -20.10
C ALA A 57 -5.73 -25.66 -18.75
N ALA A 58 -6.43 -24.73 -18.10
CA ALA A 58 -6.97 -24.96 -16.76
C ALA A 58 -8.29 -25.74 -16.78
N THR A 59 -8.43 -26.72 -15.88
CA THR A 59 -9.70 -27.43 -15.64
C THR A 59 -10.56 -26.72 -14.60
N ARG A 60 -11.89 -26.94 -14.64
CA ARG A 60 -12.83 -26.44 -13.62
C ARG A 60 -12.51 -26.93 -12.20
N SER A 61 -11.87 -28.09 -12.03
CA SER A 61 -11.41 -28.56 -10.70
C SER A 61 -10.18 -27.80 -10.21
N GLN A 62 -9.20 -27.51 -11.07
CA GLN A 62 -8.04 -26.69 -10.70
C GLN A 62 -8.46 -25.25 -10.35
N ALA A 63 -9.41 -24.69 -11.10
CA ALA A 63 -10.05 -23.42 -10.78
C ALA A 63 -10.77 -23.46 -9.41
N ALA A 64 -11.49 -24.54 -9.09
CA ALA A 64 -12.16 -24.68 -7.80
C ALA A 64 -11.17 -24.66 -6.62
N VAL A 65 -10.04 -25.37 -6.74
CA VAL A 65 -8.97 -25.33 -5.73
C VAL A 65 -8.43 -23.91 -5.55
N MET A 66 -8.13 -23.22 -6.66
CA MET A 66 -7.61 -21.84 -6.64
C MET A 66 -8.57 -20.87 -5.94
N VAL A 67 -9.86 -20.96 -6.23
CA VAL A 67 -10.91 -20.11 -5.64
C VAL A 67 -11.08 -20.37 -4.13
N VAL A 68 -11.03 -21.64 -3.69
CA VAL A 68 -11.09 -21.98 -2.25
C VAL A 68 -9.87 -21.42 -1.50
N ARG A 69 -8.69 -21.40 -2.14
CA ARG A 69 -7.49 -20.80 -1.55
C ARG A 69 -7.57 -19.27 -1.49
N LEU A 70 -8.07 -18.62 -2.53
CA LEU A 70 -8.34 -17.16 -2.55
C LEU A 70 -9.40 -16.72 -1.53
N LEU A 71 -10.25 -17.64 -1.05
CA LEU A 71 -11.14 -17.41 0.08
C LEU A 71 -10.46 -17.58 1.45
N GLY A 72 -9.23 -18.11 1.50
CA GLY A 72 -8.53 -18.50 2.73
C GLY A 72 -9.07 -19.80 3.36
N LYS A 73 -9.78 -20.63 2.58
CA LYS A 73 -10.69 -21.67 3.09
C LYS A 73 -10.29 -23.12 2.81
N GLU A 74 -9.09 -23.36 2.27
CA GLU A 74 -8.60 -24.71 1.96
C GLU A 74 -8.66 -25.68 3.15
N LYS A 75 -8.22 -25.25 4.35
CA LYS A 75 -8.28 -26.07 5.57
C LYS A 75 -9.73 -26.43 5.97
N GLU A 76 -10.68 -25.52 5.80
CA GLU A 76 -12.09 -25.74 6.10
C GLU A 76 -12.73 -26.68 5.07
N ALA A 77 -12.50 -26.43 3.78
CA ALA A 77 -12.98 -27.27 2.69
C ALA A 77 -12.53 -28.74 2.85
N LEU A 78 -11.23 -28.95 3.09
CA LEU A 78 -10.63 -30.27 3.27
C LEU A 78 -11.16 -31.02 4.51
N SER A 79 -11.35 -30.30 5.64
CA SER A 79 -11.79 -30.93 6.90
C SER A 79 -13.30 -31.18 6.96
N MET A 80 -14.11 -30.28 6.41
CA MET A 80 -15.57 -30.39 6.43
C MET A 80 -16.11 -31.30 5.32
N ASN A 81 -15.38 -31.43 4.21
CA ASN A 81 -15.71 -32.27 3.04
C ASN A 81 -17.21 -32.19 2.67
N TYR A 82 -17.67 -30.96 2.42
CA TYR A 82 -19.08 -30.65 2.18
C TYR A 82 -19.65 -31.48 1.01
N GLN A 83 -20.87 -32.00 1.19
CA GLN A 83 -21.49 -32.88 0.19
C GLN A 83 -21.94 -32.11 -1.07
N HIS A 84 -21.78 -32.74 -2.22
CA HIS A 84 -22.25 -32.26 -3.52
C HIS A 84 -22.97 -33.38 -4.31
N PRO A 85 -23.90 -33.05 -5.23
CA PRO A 85 -24.63 -34.05 -6.00
C PRO A 85 -23.86 -34.58 -7.22
N PHE A 86 -22.67 -34.05 -7.49
CA PHE A 86 -21.95 -34.30 -8.74
C PHE A 86 -21.24 -35.66 -8.77
N LEU A 87 -21.45 -36.41 -9.85
CA LEU A 87 -20.98 -37.78 -10.04
C LEU A 87 -19.66 -37.86 -10.83
N ASP A 88 -19.28 -36.79 -11.54
CA ASP A 88 -18.06 -36.70 -12.35
C ASP A 88 -16.87 -36.07 -11.60
N VAL A 89 -17.05 -35.72 -10.32
CA VAL A 89 -16.02 -35.08 -9.48
C VAL A 89 -15.08 -36.14 -8.91
N PRO A 90 -13.75 -36.05 -9.17
CA PRO A 90 -12.78 -36.96 -8.58
C PRO A 90 -12.60 -36.67 -7.08
N GLU A 91 -12.29 -37.72 -6.31
CA GLU A 91 -12.19 -37.68 -4.84
C GLU A 91 -11.33 -36.53 -4.30
N TRP A 92 -10.18 -36.26 -4.93
CA TRP A 92 -9.27 -35.17 -4.54
C TRP A 92 -9.88 -33.77 -4.69
N ALA A 93 -10.81 -33.58 -5.63
CA ALA A 93 -11.46 -32.30 -5.90
C ALA A 93 -12.77 -32.13 -5.12
N GLY A 94 -13.34 -33.23 -4.62
CA GLY A 94 -14.60 -33.29 -3.86
C GLY A 94 -14.69 -32.25 -2.72
N PRO A 95 -13.71 -32.16 -1.80
CA PRO A 95 -13.78 -31.22 -0.70
C PRO A 95 -13.86 -29.74 -1.15
N TYR A 96 -13.12 -29.38 -2.20
CA TYR A 96 -13.08 -28.02 -2.75
C TYR A 96 -14.38 -27.67 -3.49
N ILE A 97 -14.83 -28.56 -4.37
CA ILE A 97 -16.08 -28.36 -5.15
C ILE A 97 -17.29 -28.40 -4.21
N GLY A 98 -17.27 -29.26 -3.20
CA GLY A 98 -18.23 -29.32 -2.11
C GLY A 98 -18.35 -27.99 -1.36
N TYR A 99 -17.22 -27.38 -0.99
CA TYR A 99 -17.21 -26.05 -0.38
C TYR A 99 -17.84 -25.00 -1.33
N LEU A 100 -17.37 -24.89 -2.57
CA LEU A 100 -17.86 -23.88 -3.50
C LEU A 100 -19.34 -24.07 -3.87
N TYR A 101 -19.82 -25.31 -3.93
CA TYR A 101 -21.24 -25.63 -4.11
C TYR A 101 -22.06 -25.24 -2.87
N LYS A 102 -21.61 -25.60 -1.67
CA LYS A 102 -22.28 -25.30 -0.39
C LYS A 102 -22.50 -23.80 -0.18
N PHE A 103 -21.55 -22.97 -0.62
CA PHE A 103 -21.57 -21.52 -0.47
C PHE A 103 -21.96 -20.77 -1.77
N GLY A 104 -22.46 -21.47 -2.80
CA GLY A 104 -22.99 -20.85 -4.02
C GLY A 104 -21.96 -20.22 -4.97
N ILE A 105 -20.66 -20.38 -4.69
CA ILE A 105 -19.57 -19.81 -5.50
C ILE A 105 -19.45 -20.53 -6.85
N SER A 106 -19.67 -21.85 -6.91
CA SER A 106 -19.66 -22.62 -8.16
C SER A 106 -20.90 -23.52 -8.30
N ASN A 107 -21.45 -23.58 -9.52
CA ASN A 107 -22.58 -24.45 -9.88
C ASN A 107 -22.13 -25.55 -10.85
N GLY A 108 -22.89 -26.65 -10.89
CA GLY A 108 -22.73 -27.67 -11.91
C GLY A 108 -23.23 -27.23 -13.28
N LEU A 109 -22.90 -28.02 -14.31
CA LEU A 109 -23.46 -27.90 -15.65
C LEU A 109 -24.92 -28.40 -15.69
N ASP A 110 -25.23 -29.40 -14.85
CA ASP A 110 -26.58 -29.87 -14.56
C ASP A 110 -26.71 -30.30 -13.08
N LYS A 111 -27.76 -31.04 -12.73
CA LYS A 111 -28.06 -31.49 -11.35
C LYS A 111 -27.03 -32.48 -10.78
N THR A 112 -26.32 -33.20 -11.63
CA THR A 112 -25.43 -34.33 -11.30
C THR A 112 -24.06 -34.27 -11.98
N THR A 113 -23.81 -33.28 -12.85
CA THR A 113 -22.54 -33.08 -13.54
C THR A 113 -21.93 -31.71 -13.20
N TYR A 114 -20.71 -31.68 -12.67
CA TYR A 114 -19.95 -30.46 -12.42
C TYR A 114 -19.12 -29.99 -13.63
N GLY A 115 -18.72 -30.94 -14.49
CA GLY A 115 -17.72 -30.74 -15.52
C GLY A 115 -16.31 -30.71 -14.94
N ALA A 116 -15.96 -31.62 -14.04
CA ALA A 116 -14.72 -31.57 -13.25
C ALA A 116 -13.43 -31.44 -14.09
N ASN A 117 -13.37 -32.21 -15.19
CA ASN A 117 -12.24 -32.21 -16.13
C ASN A 117 -12.48 -31.30 -17.35
N LYS A 118 -13.63 -30.61 -17.44
CA LYS A 118 -13.89 -29.64 -18.51
C LYS A 118 -12.91 -28.48 -18.36
N LEU A 119 -12.30 -28.06 -19.47
CA LEU A 119 -11.51 -26.83 -19.53
C LEU A 119 -12.39 -25.62 -19.21
N ILE A 120 -11.94 -24.80 -18.27
CA ILE A 120 -12.62 -23.56 -17.88
C ILE A 120 -12.22 -22.46 -18.86
N ASN A 121 -13.13 -21.51 -19.14
CA ASN A 121 -12.79 -20.30 -19.90
C ASN A 121 -12.68 -19.07 -18.99
N ALA A 122 -12.21 -17.96 -19.55
CA ALA A 122 -12.00 -16.69 -18.85
C ALA A 122 -13.27 -16.18 -18.15
N SER A 123 -14.44 -16.27 -18.80
CA SER A 123 -15.71 -15.81 -18.22
C SER A 123 -16.22 -16.72 -17.09
N GLU A 124 -16.05 -18.04 -17.21
CA GLU A 124 -16.36 -18.99 -16.14
C GLU A 124 -15.48 -18.75 -14.92
N TYR A 125 -14.16 -18.58 -15.10
CA TYR A 125 -13.26 -18.35 -13.97
C TYR A 125 -13.51 -16.99 -13.30
N MET A 126 -13.68 -15.94 -14.10
CA MET A 126 -13.99 -14.60 -13.59
C MET A 126 -15.35 -14.54 -12.86
N THR A 127 -16.33 -15.39 -13.23
CA THR A 127 -17.58 -15.53 -12.48
C THR A 127 -17.31 -16.01 -11.04
N PHE A 128 -16.41 -16.97 -10.85
CA PHE A 128 -16.06 -17.45 -9.51
C PHE A 128 -15.35 -16.34 -8.70
N LEU A 129 -14.42 -15.60 -9.30
CA LEU A 129 -13.72 -14.49 -8.61
C LEU A 129 -14.68 -13.35 -8.22
N ILE A 130 -15.61 -12.98 -9.10
CA ILE A 130 -16.61 -11.95 -8.81
C ILE A 130 -17.55 -12.38 -7.66
N ARG A 131 -17.84 -13.69 -7.54
CA ARG A 131 -18.55 -14.25 -6.39
C ARG A 131 -17.72 -14.26 -5.10
N VAL A 132 -16.40 -14.51 -5.18
CA VAL A 132 -15.47 -14.41 -4.04
C VAL A 132 -15.48 -13.01 -3.43
N ILE A 133 -15.51 -11.95 -4.25
CA ILE A 133 -15.61 -10.57 -3.77
C ILE A 133 -17.06 -10.12 -3.44
N GLY A 134 -18.01 -11.05 -3.44
CA GLY A 134 -19.36 -10.85 -2.88
C GLY A 134 -20.44 -10.32 -3.82
N TYR A 135 -20.25 -10.38 -5.15
CA TYR A 135 -21.33 -10.14 -6.12
C TYR A 135 -22.03 -11.44 -6.52
N ASP A 136 -23.33 -11.36 -6.77
CA ASP A 136 -24.21 -12.51 -7.03
C ASP A 136 -25.01 -12.32 -8.33
N ASP A 137 -24.69 -13.14 -9.34
CA ASP A 137 -25.38 -13.15 -10.64
C ASP A 137 -26.81 -13.70 -10.56
N THR A 138 -27.16 -14.47 -9.53
CA THR A 138 -28.54 -14.92 -9.29
C THR A 138 -29.42 -13.81 -8.71
N GLN A 139 -28.81 -12.84 -8.01
CA GLN A 139 -29.45 -11.61 -7.56
C GLN A 139 -29.36 -10.46 -8.58
N GLY A 140 -28.75 -10.69 -9.75
CA GLY A 140 -28.70 -9.73 -10.86
C GLY A 140 -27.57 -8.69 -10.78
N ASP A 141 -26.56 -8.88 -9.92
CA ASP A 141 -25.40 -7.96 -9.85
C ASP A 141 -24.58 -7.91 -11.15
N PHE A 142 -24.62 -9.00 -11.90
CA PHE A 142 -24.03 -9.22 -13.21
C PHE A 142 -24.68 -10.45 -13.86
N SER A 143 -24.29 -10.78 -15.09
CA SER A 143 -24.62 -12.06 -15.73
C SER A 143 -23.31 -12.84 -15.94
N TRP A 144 -23.29 -14.14 -15.68
CA TRP A 144 -22.06 -14.95 -15.72
C TRP A 144 -21.36 -14.93 -17.09
N ASP A 145 -22.13 -14.83 -18.17
CA ASP A 145 -21.66 -14.68 -19.57
C ASP A 145 -20.99 -13.32 -19.83
N LYS A 146 -21.25 -12.33 -18.96
CA LYS A 146 -20.71 -10.96 -18.98
C LYS A 146 -19.75 -10.68 -17.81
N SER A 147 -19.24 -11.72 -17.14
CA SER A 147 -18.33 -11.58 -16.01
C SER A 147 -17.07 -10.76 -16.34
N LEU A 148 -16.48 -10.92 -17.52
CA LEU A 148 -15.33 -10.11 -17.96
C LEU A 148 -15.67 -8.61 -18.07
N HIS A 149 -16.88 -8.27 -18.51
CA HIS A 149 -17.33 -6.88 -18.55
C HIS A 149 -17.53 -6.31 -17.15
N LYS A 150 -18.12 -7.10 -16.24
CA LYS A 150 -18.24 -6.75 -14.82
C LYS A 150 -16.85 -6.56 -14.19
N ALA A 151 -15.91 -7.45 -14.44
CA ALA A 151 -14.53 -7.37 -13.96
C ALA A 151 -13.83 -6.07 -14.40
N ASN A 152 -14.00 -5.68 -15.66
CA ASN A 152 -13.50 -4.41 -16.16
C ASN A 152 -14.18 -3.19 -15.49
N SER A 153 -15.50 -3.24 -15.26
CA SER A 153 -16.21 -2.18 -14.52
C SER A 153 -15.82 -2.07 -13.03
N LEU A 154 -15.28 -3.15 -12.46
CA LEU A 154 -14.76 -3.22 -11.10
C LEU A 154 -13.24 -2.97 -11.02
N GLY A 155 -12.57 -2.69 -12.14
CA GLY A 155 -11.13 -2.46 -12.19
C GLY A 155 -10.25 -3.71 -11.97
N ILE A 156 -10.83 -4.92 -11.96
CA ILE A 156 -10.08 -6.19 -11.82
C ILE A 156 -9.15 -6.39 -13.03
N ILE A 157 -9.60 -5.99 -14.22
CA ILE A 157 -8.83 -6.07 -15.47
C ILE A 157 -8.97 -4.75 -16.24
N ALA A 158 -7.90 -4.24 -16.83
CA ALA A 158 -8.01 -3.04 -17.65
C ALA A 158 -8.64 -3.34 -19.03
N THR A 159 -8.99 -2.28 -19.75
CA THR A 159 -9.79 -2.35 -20.98
C THR A 159 -9.07 -3.09 -22.12
N SER A 160 -7.74 -3.06 -22.11
CA SER A 160 -6.86 -3.86 -22.99
C SER A 160 -7.06 -5.37 -22.76
N GLU A 161 -6.95 -5.81 -21.51
CA GLU A 161 -7.10 -7.22 -21.11
C GLU A 161 -8.52 -7.69 -21.35
N TYR A 162 -9.53 -6.88 -21.01
CA TYR A 162 -10.92 -7.16 -21.39
C TYR A 162 -11.09 -7.42 -22.90
N SER A 163 -10.39 -6.66 -23.74
CA SER A 163 -10.43 -6.80 -25.21
C SER A 163 -9.67 -8.04 -25.71
N ILE A 164 -8.65 -8.49 -24.98
CA ILE A 164 -7.86 -9.71 -25.26
C ILE A 164 -8.66 -10.95 -24.84
N TYR A 165 -9.11 -11.02 -23.58
CA TYR A 165 -9.73 -12.22 -23.01
C TYR A 165 -11.11 -12.54 -23.59
N GLN A 166 -11.84 -11.57 -24.16
CA GLN A 166 -13.03 -11.85 -24.98
C GLN A 166 -12.74 -12.67 -26.24
N LYS A 167 -11.51 -12.65 -26.75
CA LYS A 167 -11.11 -13.27 -28.02
C LYS A 167 -10.17 -14.47 -27.82
N LYS A 168 -9.65 -14.66 -26.61
CA LYS A 168 -8.68 -15.73 -26.31
C LYS A 168 -9.39 -17.09 -26.32
N SER A 169 -8.94 -17.99 -27.19
CA SER A 169 -9.57 -19.29 -27.45
C SER A 169 -9.22 -20.38 -26.44
N SER A 170 -8.10 -20.24 -25.73
CA SER A 170 -7.66 -21.12 -24.65
C SER A 170 -7.40 -20.28 -23.39
N PHE A 171 -7.78 -20.81 -22.23
CA PHE A 171 -7.56 -20.18 -20.94
C PHE A 171 -6.60 -21.06 -20.13
N LEU A 172 -5.42 -20.50 -19.85
CA LEU A 172 -4.28 -21.22 -19.29
C LEU A 172 -4.22 -21.06 -17.78
N ARG A 173 -3.38 -21.87 -17.13
CA ARG A 173 -3.05 -21.70 -15.70
C ARG A 173 -2.33 -20.37 -15.44
N ASP A 174 -1.59 -19.86 -16.42
CA ASP A 174 -1.04 -18.49 -16.46
C ASP A 174 -2.13 -17.41 -16.34
N ASP A 175 -3.20 -17.52 -17.14
CA ASP A 175 -4.34 -16.60 -17.12
C ASP A 175 -5.11 -16.67 -15.79
N MET A 176 -5.25 -17.88 -15.26
CA MET A 176 -5.85 -18.13 -13.95
C MET A 176 -5.04 -17.45 -12.84
N VAL A 177 -3.70 -17.49 -12.91
CA VAL A 177 -2.80 -16.76 -12.00
C VAL A 177 -2.99 -15.25 -12.12
N PHE A 178 -2.99 -14.69 -13.34
CA PHE A 178 -3.20 -13.25 -13.56
C PHE A 178 -4.51 -12.75 -12.96
N PHE A 179 -5.63 -13.39 -13.29
CA PHE A 179 -6.95 -13.00 -12.77
C PHE A 179 -7.04 -13.15 -11.24
N SER A 180 -6.43 -14.20 -10.68
CA SER A 180 -6.39 -14.42 -9.23
C SER A 180 -5.61 -13.32 -8.51
N TYR A 181 -4.45 -12.97 -9.04
CA TYR A 181 -3.61 -11.89 -8.53
C TYR A 181 -4.35 -10.55 -8.59
N ALA A 182 -4.93 -10.20 -9.74
CA ALA A 182 -5.59 -8.91 -9.91
C ALA A 182 -6.84 -8.75 -9.01
N ALA A 183 -7.58 -9.85 -8.78
CA ALA A 183 -8.74 -9.84 -7.86
C ALA A 183 -8.38 -9.60 -6.38
N LEU A 184 -7.12 -9.81 -5.97
CA LEU A 184 -6.70 -9.60 -4.58
C LEU A 184 -6.80 -8.14 -4.13
N LYS A 185 -6.54 -7.17 -5.01
CA LYS A 185 -6.64 -5.74 -4.68
C LYS A 185 -8.03 -5.15 -4.96
N THR A 186 -8.99 -5.95 -5.39
CA THR A 186 -10.37 -5.51 -5.60
C THR A 186 -11.16 -5.49 -4.29
N ASP A 187 -11.95 -4.43 -4.11
CA ASP A 187 -12.84 -4.26 -2.96
C ASP A 187 -13.98 -5.28 -2.96
N LEU A 188 -14.29 -5.77 -1.76
CA LEU A 188 -15.47 -6.60 -1.53
C LEU A 188 -16.72 -5.73 -1.68
N LYS A 189 -17.76 -6.21 -2.37
CA LYS A 189 -19.01 -5.48 -2.68
C LYS A 189 -19.59 -4.69 -1.49
N ASN A 190 -19.59 -5.31 -0.31
CA ASN A 190 -20.12 -4.75 0.94
C ASN A 190 -19.01 -4.51 1.99
N GLY A 191 -17.75 -4.47 1.58
CA GLY A 191 -16.57 -4.40 2.46
C GLY A 191 -16.14 -2.99 2.86
N LYS A 192 -16.80 -1.93 2.38
CA LYS A 192 -16.46 -0.51 2.67
C LYS A 192 -15.00 -0.14 2.34
N GLY A 193 -14.47 -0.56 1.19
CA GLY A 193 -13.06 -0.33 0.81
C GLY A 193 -12.09 -1.42 1.29
N ILE A 194 -12.57 -2.45 2.01
CA ILE A 194 -11.76 -3.63 2.32
C ILE A 194 -11.62 -4.46 1.04
N SER A 195 -10.39 -4.52 0.51
CA SER A 195 -9.98 -5.44 -0.55
C SER A 195 -9.95 -6.92 -0.11
N LEU A 196 -10.01 -7.84 -1.08
CA LEU A 196 -9.88 -9.27 -0.81
C LEU A 196 -8.57 -9.61 -0.07
N LEU A 197 -7.45 -9.00 -0.44
CA LEU A 197 -6.16 -9.17 0.22
C LEU A 197 -6.19 -8.66 1.66
N ARG A 198 -6.78 -7.48 1.89
CA ARG A 198 -6.97 -6.93 3.24
C ARG A 198 -7.78 -7.90 4.10
N LYS A 199 -8.86 -8.46 3.57
CA LYS A 199 -9.64 -9.49 4.27
C LYS A 199 -8.81 -10.73 4.60
N LEU A 200 -8.00 -11.24 3.67
CA LEU A 200 -7.15 -12.40 3.91
C LEU A 200 -6.09 -12.13 5.01
N MET A 201 -5.58 -10.90 5.09
CA MET A 201 -4.69 -10.45 6.17
C MET A 201 -5.42 -10.35 7.52
N ASP A 202 -6.62 -9.76 7.55
CA ASP A 202 -7.43 -9.62 8.78
C ASP A 202 -7.92 -10.98 9.32
N ASP A 203 -8.27 -11.91 8.44
CA ASP A 203 -8.58 -13.31 8.77
C ASP A 203 -7.32 -14.13 9.14
N SER A 204 -6.12 -13.53 9.08
CA SER A 204 -4.81 -14.18 9.33
C SER A 204 -4.53 -15.41 8.45
N THR A 205 -5.09 -15.43 7.24
CA THR A 205 -4.89 -16.50 6.25
C THR A 205 -3.64 -16.28 5.40
N VAL A 206 -3.19 -15.03 5.28
CA VAL A 206 -1.89 -14.60 4.72
C VAL A 206 -1.16 -13.67 5.70
N PRO A 207 0.18 -13.59 5.69
CA PRO A 207 0.92 -12.71 6.59
C PRO A 207 0.70 -11.21 6.32
N GLN A 208 0.99 -10.36 7.31
CA GLN A 208 0.93 -8.89 7.18
C GLN A 208 1.86 -8.34 6.07
N THR A 209 2.90 -9.08 5.68
CA THR A 209 3.79 -8.73 4.57
C THR A 209 3.16 -8.95 3.18
N ALA A 210 1.98 -9.58 3.08
CA ALA A 210 1.34 -9.89 1.80
C ALA A 210 1.07 -8.65 0.94
N MET A 211 0.72 -7.50 1.54
CA MET A 211 0.51 -6.26 0.81
C MET A 211 1.81 -5.67 0.23
N LEU A 212 2.94 -5.80 0.94
CA LEU A 212 4.26 -5.39 0.41
C LEU A 212 4.66 -6.29 -0.76
N ALA A 213 4.52 -7.60 -0.60
CA ALA A 213 4.84 -8.57 -1.64
C ALA A 213 3.90 -8.42 -2.86
N TYR A 214 2.63 -8.05 -2.66
CA TYR A 214 1.71 -7.65 -3.73
C TYR A 214 2.24 -6.42 -4.48
N LYS A 215 2.55 -5.31 -3.79
CA LYS A 215 3.09 -4.10 -4.44
C LYS A 215 4.41 -4.36 -5.19
N TYR A 216 5.18 -5.37 -4.79
CA TYR A 216 6.44 -5.75 -5.43
C TYR A 216 6.31 -6.74 -6.61
N ALA A 217 5.34 -7.65 -6.59
CA ALA A 217 5.23 -8.75 -7.56
C ALA A 217 5.29 -8.34 -9.05
N PRO A 218 4.71 -7.19 -9.50
CA PRO A 218 4.79 -6.77 -10.90
C PRO A 218 6.23 -6.48 -11.38
N TYR A 219 7.10 -6.02 -10.48
CA TYR A 219 8.48 -5.72 -10.82
C TYR A 219 9.31 -7.01 -10.98
N ALA A 220 9.00 -8.04 -10.18
CA ALA A 220 9.72 -9.32 -10.14
C ALA A 220 9.68 -10.12 -11.47
N ALA A 221 8.90 -9.68 -12.47
CA ALA A 221 8.76 -10.26 -13.81
C ALA A 221 10.06 -10.47 -14.59
N VAL A 222 11.03 -9.56 -14.49
CA VAL A 222 12.01 -9.44 -15.58
C VAL A 222 13.43 -9.90 -15.22
N ASN A 223 13.76 -10.00 -13.93
CA ASN A 223 15.16 -10.14 -13.53
C ASN A 223 15.77 -11.56 -13.73
N ARG A 224 14.98 -12.58 -14.06
CA ARG A 224 15.47 -13.97 -14.17
C ARG A 224 16.16 -14.26 -15.50
N ASN A 225 15.63 -13.74 -16.61
CA ASN A 225 16.13 -14.02 -17.95
C ASN A 225 17.34 -13.16 -18.37
N LYS A 226 17.61 -12.05 -17.65
CA LYS A 226 18.72 -11.10 -17.93
C LYS A 226 18.80 -10.61 -19.39
N GLN A 227 17.68 -10.67 -20.12
CA GLN A 227 17.53 -10.24 -21.52
C GLN A 227 16.25 -9.39 -21.66
N PRO A 228 16.23 -8.15 -21.14
CA PRO A 228 15.06 -7.27 -21.25
C PRO A 228 14.85 -6.87 -22.72
N LYS A 229 13.63 -7.01 -23.22
CA LYS A 229 13.30 -6.77 -24.64
C LYS A 229 13.03 -5.30 -24.95
N ASN A 230 12.57 -4.53 -23.96
CA ASN A 230 12.06 -3.16 -24.10
C ASN A 230 12.38 -2.31 -22.84
N HIS A 231 12.06 -1.00 -22.89
CA HIS A 231 12.35 -0.06 -21.79
C HIS A 231 11.71 -0.44 -20.46
N GLU A 232 10.42 -0.82 -20.46
CA GLU A 232 9.69 -1.21 -19.24
C GLU A 232 10.30 -2.47 -18.62
N GLU A 233 10.68 -3.44 -19.46
CA GLU A 233 11.39 -4.65 -19.01
C GLU A 233 12.73 -4.32 -18.32
N LEU A 234 13.54 -3.42 -18.90
CA LEU A 234 14.79 -3.00 -18.26
C LEU A 234 14.55 -2.21 -16.97
N LYS A 235 13.53 -1.35 -16.92
CA LYS A 235 13.13 -0.59 -15.72
C LYS A 235 12.77 -1.54 -14.57
N GLN A 236 11.95 -2.55 -14.86
CA GLN A 236 11.55 -3.58 -13.89
C GLN A 236 12.76 -4.39 -13.40
N ALA A 237 13.66 -4.81 -14.30
CA ALA A 237 14.89 -5.50 -13.91
C ALA A 237 15.78 -4.65 -12.99
N VAL A 238 15.92 -3.35 -13.25
CA VAL A 238 16.65 -2.40 -12.38
C VAL A 238 16.01 -2.30 -11.00
N ILE A 239 14.69 -2.15 -10.93
CA ILE A 239 13.94 -2.07 -9.67
C ILE A 239 14.11 -3.34 -8.83
N VAL A 240 13.98 -4.53 -9.45
CA VAL A 240 14.17 -5.81 -8.74
C VAL A 240 15.60 -5.95 -8.21
N SER A 241 16.60 -5.58 -9.00
CA SER A 241 18.00 -5.67 -8.57
C SER A 241 18.30 -4.74 -7.37
N ILE A 242 17.65 -3.57 -7.32
CA ILE A 242 17.71 -2.63 -6.19
C ILE A 242 16.96 -3.18 -4.96
N VAL A 243 15.80 -3.83 -5.17
CA VAL A 243 15.03 -4.44 -4.07
C VAL A 243 15.74 -5.66 -3.49
N ALA A 244 16.38 -6.47 -4.34
CA ALA A 244 17.29 -7.55 -3.93
C ALA A 244 18.57 -7.01 -3.24
N HIS A 245 18.89 -5.73 -3.43
CA HIS A 245 20.10 -5.05 -2.96
C HIS A 245 21.39 -5.61 -3.59
N ASP A 246 21.31 -6.00 -4.87
CA ASP A 246 22.46 -6.45 -5.66
C ASP A 246 23.46 -5.30 -5.84
N GLU A 247 24.77 -5.58 -5.80
CA GLU A 247 25.80 -4.58 -6.11
C GLU A 247 25.77 -4.14 -7.58
N GLN A 248 25.35 -5.03 -8.49
CA GLN A 248 25.26 -4.78 -9.92
C GLN A 248 24.20 -5.63 -10.62
N LEU A 249 23.51 -5.02 -11.59
CA LEU A 249 22.70 -5.71 -12.58
C LEU A 249 23.53 -5.91 -13.85
N VAL A 250 23.50 -7.12 -14.41
CA VAL A 250 24.13 -7.46 -15.70
C VAL A 250 23.09 -8.08 -16.62
N VAL A 251 22.84 -7.43 -17.76
CA VAL A 251 21.86 -7.86 -18.76
C VAL A 251 22.44 -7.83 -20.17
N ASP A 252 21.95 -8.72 -21.04
CA ASP A 252 22.28 -8.78 -22.45
C ASP A 252 21.19 -8.09 -23.29
N LEU A 253 21.57 -7.03 -23.99
CA LEU A 253 20.70 -6.24 -24.86
C LEU A 253 20.61 -6.77 -26.29
N SER A 254 21.22 -7.92 -26.61
CA SER A 254 21.36 -8.47 -27.97
C SER A 254 20.05 -8.67 -28.75
N LYS A 255 18.92 -8.82 -28.03
CA LYS A 255 17.56 -9.01 -28.58
C LYS A 255 16.60 -7.88 -28.20
N SER A 256 17.13 -6.76 -27.70
CA SER A 256 16.32 -5.66 -27.18
C SER A 256 16.15 -4.53 -28.20
N SER A 257 15.12 -3.70 -28.04
CA SER A 257 14.97 -2.44 -28.75
C SER A 257 15.69 -1.26 -28.07
N ILE A 258 16.50 -1.54 -27.03
CA ILE A 258 17.04 -0.54 -26.11
C ILE A 258 18.37 0.01 -26.66
N THR A 259 18.55 1.33 -26.62
CA THR A 259 19.80 1.97 -27.02
C THR A 259 20.60 2.39 -25.80
N PHE A 260 21.92 2.59 -25.95
CA PHE A 260 22.76 3.07 -24.85
C PHE A 260 22.31 4.44 -24.30
N ASP A 261 21.73 5.27 -25.16
CA ASP A 261 21.26 6.61 -24.80
C ASP A 261 19.95 6.54 -23.98
N SER A 262 19.03 5.62 -24.31
CA SER A 262 17.78 5.45 -23.53
C SER A 262 17.98 4.74 -22.18
N VAL A 263 19.12 4.08 -21.94
CA VAL A 263 19.45 3.53 -20.60
C VAL A 263 19.41 4.62 -19.52
N LYS A 264 19.78 5.86 -19.83
CA LYS A 264 19.74 6.96 -18.85
C LYS A 264 18.32 7.25 -18.38
N GLU A 265 17.40 7.38 -19.34
CA GLU A 265 15.98 7.64 -19.11
C GLU A 265 15.33 6.50 -18.32
N VAL A 266 15.60 5.25 -18.70
CA VAL A 266 15.13 4.05 -17.98
C VAL A 266 15.63 4.00 -16.53
N LEU A 267 16.87 4.43 -16.27
CA LEU A 267 17.39 4.52 -14.90
C LEU A 267 16.71 5.65 -14.10
N GLU A 268 16.44 6.81 -14.71
CA GLU A 268 15.74 7.92 -14.08
C GLU A 268 14.28 7.55 -13.76
N GLU A 269 13.57 6.90 -14.68
CA GLU A 269 12.24 6.32 -14.44
C GLU A 269 12.26 5.27 -13.33
N ALA A 270 13.24 4.35 -13.33
CA ALA A 270 13.37 3.34 -12.28
C ALA A 270 13.56 3.97 -10.90
N MET A 271 14.40 5.01 -10.78
CA MET A 271 14.61 5.71 -9.50
C MET A 271 13.35 6.43 -9.02
N ASN A 272 12.58 7.02 -9.94
CA ASN A 272 11.31 7.67 -9.63
C ASN A 272 10.25 6.65 -9.18
N ASP A 273 10.16 5.49 -9.85
CA ASP A 273 9.22 4.42 -9.50
C ASP A 273 9.50 3.77 -8.13
N LEU A 274 10.72 3.87 -7.58
CA LEU A 274 11.02 3.42 -6.21
C LEU A 274 10.17 4.11 -5.13
N VAL A 275 9.63 5.32 -5.37
CA VAL A 275 8.71 5.98 -4.41
C VAL A 275 7.41 5.21 -4.21
N LYS A 276 7.06 4.34 -5.16
CA LYS A 276 5.86 3.47 -5.12
C LYS A 276 6.11 2.17 -4.35
N ILE A 277 7.37 1.88 -3.98
CA ILE A 277 7.80 0.64 -3.33
C ILE A 277 8.23 0.96 -1.89
N PRO A 278 7.39 0.66 -0.88
CA PRO A 278 7.65 1.09 0.49
C PRO A 278 9.01 0.60 1.01
N GLY A 279 9.78 1.51 1.59
CA GLY A 279 11.09 1.22 2.21
C GLY A 279 12.28 1.19 1.24
N TYR A 280 12.09 1.56 -0.03
CA TYR A 280 13.15 1.59 -1.05
C TYR A 280 13.44 2.99 -1.63
N TYR A 281 12.77 4.04 -1.17
CA TYR A 281 12.94 5.37 -1.75
C TYR A 281 14.24 6.02 -1.26
N GLY A 282 15.05 6.52 -2.21
CA GLY A 282 16.35 7.10 -1.88
C GLY A 282 17.37 6.09 -1.33
N ASN A 283 17.14 4.78 -1.48
CA ASN A 283 18.11 3.72 -1.11
C ASN A 283 19.33 3.66 -2.05
N VAL A 284 19.27 4.29 -3.23
CA VAL A 284 20.38 4.40 -4.19
C VAL A 284 20.78 5.86 -4.39
N ASN A 285 22.06 6.16 -4.11
CA ASN A 285 22.69 7.48 -4.28
C ASN A 285 23.06 7.72 -5.74
N THR A 286 23.59 6.71 -6.42
CA THR A 286 24.13 6.88 -7.77
C THR A 286 24.08 5.57 -8.54
N CYS A 287 23.68 5.64 -9.81
CA CYS A 287 23.81 4.55 -10.76
C CYS A 287 24.95 4.85 -11.73
N TYR A 288 25.83 3.86 -11.93
CA TYR A 288 26.86 3.86 -12.97
C TYR A 288 26.52 2.80 -14.00
N TYR A 289 26.67 3.09 -15.28
CA TYR A 289 26.43 2.10 -16.33
C TYR A 289 27.51 2.07 -17.40
N LYS A 290 27.76 0.86 -17.94
CA LYS A 290 28.69 0.57 -19.03
C LYS A 290 28.05 -0.44 -19.98
N LEU A 291 28.21 -0.23 -21.28
CA LEU A 291 27.86 -1.20 -22.31
C LEU A 291 29.16 -1.74 -22.93
N SER A 292 29.26 -3.07 -23.05
CA SER A 292 30.38 -3.77 -23.69
C SER A 292 29.82 -4.83 -24.63
N ASN A 293 29.99 -4.62 -25.93
CA ASN A 293 29.22 -5.30 -26.97
C ASN A 293 27.70 -5.15 -26.68
N THR A 294 27.00 -6.24 -26.39
CA THR A 294 25.58 -6.24 -26.00
C THR A 294 25.36 -6.29 -24.48
N MET A 295 26.42 -6.51 -23.68
CA MET A 295 26.32 -6.64 -22.22
C MET A 295 26.27 -5.26 -21.57
N LEU A 296 25.11 -4.89 -21.04
CA LEU A 296 24.93 -3.76 -20.15
C LEU A 296 25.24 -4.20 -18.72
N THR A 297 26.10 -3.46 -18.04
CA THR A 297 26.27 -3.56 -16.58
C THR A 297 25.87 -2.25 -15.95
N ILE A 298 25.00 -2.32 -14.94
CA ILE A 298 24.61 -1.22 -14.06
C ILE A 298 25.16 -1.55 -12.67
N THR A 299 25.80 -0.60 -12.01
CA THR A 299 26.38 -0.73 -10.67
C THR A 299 25.75 0.31 -9.76
N TYR A 300 25.36 -0.11 -8.56
CA TYR A 300 24.59 0.69 -7.61
C TYR A 300 25.46 1.16 -6.45
N ASP A 301 25.33 2.45 -6.09
CA ASP A 301 25.89 3.02 -4.87
C ASP A 301 24.76 3.22 -3.85
N TYR A 302 24.66 2.36 -2.83
CA TYR A 302 23.53 2.34 -1.89
C TYR A 302 23.74 3.26 -0.68
N THR A 303 22.74 4.08 -0.38
CA THR A 303 22.69 5.03 0.76
C THR A 303 22.50 4.37 2.12
N ILE A 304 21.91 3.18 2.13
CA ILE A 304 21.69 2.32 3.30
C ILE A 304 22.28 0.96 2.99
N SER A 305 22.65 0.20 4.01
CA SER A 305 23.17 -1.14 3.83
C SER A 305 22.12 -2.22 4.03
N LYS A 306 22.32 -3.38 3.41
CA LYS A 306 21.36 -4.50 3.50
C LYS A 306 20.95 -4.84 4.94
N TYR A 307 21.91 -4.87 5.86
CA TYR A 307 21.65 -5.12 7.29
C TYR A 307 20.72 -4.08 7.92
N LYS A 308 20.98 -2.80 7.66
CA LYS A 308 20.20 -1.68 8.22
C LYS A 308 18.80 -1.64 7.60
N LEU A 309 18.69 -1.95 6.31
CA LEU A 309 17.42 -2.10 5.61
C LEU A 309 16.59 -3.27 6.19
N ASP A 310 17.20 -4.45 6.32
CA ASP A 310 16.56 -5.64 6.91
C ASP A 310 16.14 -5.41 8.37
N GLN A 311 17.01 -4.78 9.18
CA GLN A 311 16.70 -4.38 10.55
C GLN A 311 15.46 -3.49 10.62
N SER A 312 15.28 -2.59 9.65
CA SER A 312 14.12 -1.71 9.57
C SER A 312 12.84 -2.49 9.27
N PHE A 313 12.90 -3.48 8.36
CA PHE A 313 11.77 -4.38 8.08
C PHE A 313 11.38 -5.23 9.30
N GLU A 314 12.34 -5.78 10.04
CA GLU A 314 12.05 -6.54 11.28
C GLU A 314 11.43 -5.65 12.37
N VAL A 315 11.96 -4.44 12.56
CA VAL A 315 11.43 -3.49 13.54
C VAL A 315 10.03 -3.01 13.15
N ALA A 316 9.78 -2.72 11.86
CA ALA A 316 8.44 -2.37 11.36
C ALA A 316 7.40 -3.47 11.64
N LYS A 317 7.71 -4.74 11.31
CA LYS A 317 6.85 -5.89 11.61
C LYS A 317 6.57 -6.03 13.10
N LYS A 318 7.58 -5.81 13.95
CA LYS A 318 7.40 -5.81 15.41
C LYS A 318 6.47 -4.69 15.88
N ILE A 319 6.64 -3.47 15.34
CA ILE A 319 5.79 -2.31 15.69
C ILE A 319 4.33 -2.59 15.31
N ILE A 320 4.07 -3.02 14.08
CA ILE A 320 2.71 -3.31 13.61
C ILE A 320 2.04 -4.41 14.44
N SER A 321 2.76 -5.48 14.82
CA SER A 321 2.20 -6.51 15.71
C SER A 321 1.95 -6.04 17.16
N GLN A 322 2.44 -4.87 17.55
CA GLN A 322 2.20 -4.24 18.86
C GLN A 322 1.08 -3.19 18.83
N ILE A 323 0.98 -2.40 17.75
CA ILE A 323 0.06 -1.26 17.67
C ILE A 323 -1.21 -1.55 16.86
N ILE A 324 -1.23 -2.58 16.00
CA ILE A 324 -2.38 -2.93 15.17
C ILE A 324 -3.06 -4.21 15.66
N SER A 325 -4.38 -4.18 15.80
CA SER A 325 -5.22 -5.37 15.99
C SER A 325 -6.22 -5.53 14.84
N LYS A 326 -6.71 -6.75 14.64
CA LYS A 326 -7.65 -7.08 13.56
C LYS A 326 -8.98 -6.32 13.65
N ASP A 327 -9.41 -5.95 14.87
CA ASP A 327 -10.72 -5.38 15.15
C ASP A 327 -10.73 -3.83 15.00
N MET A 328 -9.56 -3.21 14.76
CA MET A 328 -9.44 -1.79 14.45
C MET A 328 -9.98 -1.47 13.05
N SER A 329 -10.70 -0.36 12.94
CA SER A 329 -11.01 0.31 11.67
C SER A 329 -9.77 0.94 11.03
N ASP A 330 -9.85 1.28 9.74
CA ASP A 330 -8.72 1.88 9.01
C ASP A 330 -8.26 3.21 9.63
N TYR A 331 -9.19 4.03 10.13
CA TYR A 331 -8.89 5.24 10.89
C TYR A 331 -8.11 4.95 12.19
N GLU A 332 -8.48 3.91 12.93
CA GLU A 332 -7.77 3.54 14.17
C GLU A 332 -6.37 2.96 13.87
N ARG A 333 -6.22 2.24 12.76
CA ARG A 333 -4.92 1.74 12.28
C ARG A 333 -4.00 2.89 11.90
N GLU A 334 -4.51 3.84 11.12
CA GLU A 334 -3.80 5.04 10.70
C GLU A 334 -3.37 5.90 11.90
N LEU A 335 -4.32 6.17 12.81
CA LEU A 335 -4.07 6.96 14.02
C LEU A 335 -3.01 6.29 14.92
N ALA A 336 -3.05 4.97 15.08
CA ALA A 336 -2.04 4.24 15.84
C ALA A 336 -0.64 4.36 15.21
N ILE A 337 -0.53 4.35 13.87
CA ILE A 337 0.74 4.51 13.14
C ILE A 337 1.27 5.94 13.26
N HIS A 338 0.41 6.93 13.03
CA HIS A 338 0.73 8.34 13.21
C HIS A 338 1.28 8.60 14.62
N ASP A 339 0.50 8.22 15.64
CA ASP A 339 0.86 8.42 17.03
C ASP A 339 2.15 7.70 17.40
N TYR A 340 2.35 6.48 16.91
CA TYR A 340 3.60 5.77 17.12
C TYR A 340 4.79 6.52 16.52
N ILE A 341 4.68 7.02 15.28
CA ILE A 341 5.77 7.77 14.62
C ILE A 341 6.09 9.04 15.40
N VAL A 342 5.07 9.84 15.75
CA VAL A 342 5.27 11.11 16.47
C VAL A 342 5.79 10.89 17.90
N ASP A 343 5.19 9.97 18.69
CA ASP A 343 5.62 9.72 20.08
C ASP A 343 7.04 9.12 20.18
N ASN A 344 7.58 8.57 19.10
CA ASN A 344 8.85 7.82 19.11
C ASN A 344 9.93 8.44 18.22
N THR A 345 9.75 9.63 17.66
CA THR A 345 10.77 10.25 16.79
C THR A 345 11.03 11.68 17.22
N SER A 346 12.14 12.25 16.76
CA SER A 346 12.38 13.68 16.87
C SER A 346 12.97 14.20 15.57
N TYR A 347 12.44 15.31 15.08
CA TYR A 347 12.95 15.93 13.86
C TYR A 347 14.42 16.32 14.01
N TYR A 348 15.27 15.84 13.09
CA TYR A 348 16.72 15.98 13.21
C TYR A 348 17.40 16.21 11.87
N LEU A 349 17.95 17.42 11.71
CA LEU A 349 18.79 17.81 10.58
C LEU A 349 20.23 17.28 10.80
N GLY A 350 20.42 15.99 10.52
CA GLY A 350 21.73 15.32 10.51
C GLY A 350 22.31 15.17 9.10
N GLU A 351 23.62 14.94 9.01
CA GLU A 351 24.30 14.61 7.74
C GLU A 351 24.23 13.11 7.39
N ASP A 352 23.86 12.25 8.35
CA ASP A 352 23.75 10.81 8.15
C ASP A 352 22.61 10.43 7.20
N ASN A 353 22.93 9.64 6.17
CA ASN A 353 21.99 9.21 5.13
C ASN A 353 20.76 8.41 5.62
N GLU A 354 20.78 8.01 6.89
CA GLU A 354 19.72 7.29 7.60
C GLU A 354 18.57 8.19 8.05
N VAL A 355 18.78 9.50 8.23
CA VAL A 355 17.70 10.43 8.62
C VAL A 355 16.64 10.61 7.53
N TYR A 356 17.01 10.33 6.28
CA TYR A 356 16.14 10.40 5.10
C TYR A 356 15.32 9.12 4.85
N LYS A 357 15.36 8.15 5.77
CA LYS A 357 14.80 6.80 5.59
C LYS A 357 14.00 6.36 6.79
N MET A 358 13.15 5.36 6.60
CA MET A 358 12.38 4.77 7.69
C MET A 358 13.25 4.25 8.85
N ILE A 359 14.52 3.86 8.63
CA ILE A 359 15.42 3.49 9.75
C ILE A 359 15.63 4.65 10.74
N GLY A 360 15.65 5.89 10.25
CA GLY A 360 15.72 7.10 11.06
C GLY A 360 14.61 7.13 12.11
N VAL A 361 13.38 6.83 11.70
CA VAL A 361 12.18 6.78 12.55
C VAL A 361 12.11 5.51 13.39
N LEU A 362 12.19 4.36 12.73
CA LEU A 362 11.86 3.05 13.32
C LEU A 362 12.93 2.58 14.30
N VAL A 363 14.21 2.88 14.04
CA VAL A 363 15.36 2.41 14.83
C VAL A 363 16.08 3.55 15.53
N ASN A 364 16.50 4.58 14.79
CA ASN A 364 17.38 5.63 15.30
C ASN A 364 16.65 6.74 16.08
N LYS A 365 15.31 6.79 16.00
CA LYS A 365 14.41 7.75 16.65
C LYS A 365 14.70 9.23 16.26
N LYS A 366 15.30 9.43 15.09
CA LYS A 366 15.73 10.72 14.53
C LYS A 366 15.67 10.69 13.01
N ALA A 367 14.88 11.58 12.40
CA ALA A 367 14.70 11.65 10.96
C ALA A 367 14.40 13.08 10.48
N VAL A 368 14.47 13.28 9.17
CA VAL A 368 13.83 14.42 8.46
C VAL A 368 12.55 13.94 7.80
N CYS A 369 11.77 14.85 7.22
CA CYS A 369 10.46 14.58 6.61
C CYS A 369 10.40 13.34 5.70
N GLN A 370 11.42 13.12 4.87
CA GLN A 370 11.49 11.93 4.01
C GLN A 370 11.48 10.61 4.82
N GLY A 371 12.17 10.56 5.96
CA GLY A 371 12.19 9.37 6.82
C GLY A 371 10.85 9.13 7.51
N TYR A 372 10.17 10.20 7.95
CA TYR A 372 8.80 10.16 8.49
C TYR A 372 7.82 9.61 7.44
N ALA A 373 7.85 10.18 6.23
CA ALA A 373 6.95 9.80 5.15
C ALA A 373 7.17 8.36 4.64
N GLU A 374 8.43 7.90 4.59
CA GLU A 374 8.73 6.51 4.23
C GLU A 374 8.31 5.53 5.34
N ALA A 375 8.52 5.88 6.61
CA ALA A 375 8.09 5.05 7.73
C ALA A 375 6.57 4.92 7.80
N PHE A 376 5.83 6.02 7.59
CA PHE A 376 4.37 5.98 7.50
C PHE A 376 3.91 5.12 6.32
N LEU A 377 4.46 5.32 5.12
CA LEU A 377 4.12 4.50 3.95
C LEU A 377 4.35 2.99 4.20
N TYR A 378 5.47 2.62 4.82
CA TYR A 378 5.81 1.23 5.09
C TYR A 378 4.91 0.62 6.18
N LEU A 379 4.72 1.31 7.30
CA LEU A 379 3.85 0.88 8.40
C LEU A 379 2.38 0.77 7.94
N SER A 380 1.88 1.77 7.20
CA SER A 380 0.53 1.75 6.63
C SER A 380 0.33 0.60 5.64
N THR A 381 1.34 0.29 4.81
CA THR A 381 1.27 -0.86 3.90
C THR A 381 1.25 -2.21 4.65
N LEU A 382 2.03 -2.37 5.72
CA LEU A 382 1.95 -3.55 6.60
C LEU A 382 0.62 -3.64 7.35
N ALA A 383 0.08 -2.49 7.77
CA ALA A 383 -1.28 -2.37 8.29
C ALA A 383 -2.35 -2.47 7.20
N GLY A 384 -1.97 -2.75 5.94
CA GLY A 384 -2.83 -2.96 4.77
C GLY A 384 -3.74 -1.80 4.39
N LEU A 385 -3.41 -0.59 4.84
CA LEU A 385 -3.93 0.66 4.30
C LEU A 385 -3.25 0.93 2.95
N ASP A 386 -3.94 1.61 2.03
CA ASP A 386 -3.26 2.15 0.86
C ASP A 386 -2.81 3.58 1.12
N ALA A 387 -1.54 3.83 0.84
CA ALA A 387 -0.89 5.11 1.06
C ALA A 387 0.09 5.39 -0.06
N GLN A 388 0.32 6.68 -0.32
CA GLN A 388 1.37 7.17 -1.22
C GLN A 388 2.29 8.09 -0.43
N MET A 389 3.58 8.10 -0.77
CA MET A 389 4.51 9.13 -0.31
C MET A 389 4.51 10.26 -1.34
N VAL A 390 4.26 11.49 -0.88
CA VAL A 390 4.19 12.68 -1.71
C VAL A 390 5.53 13.41 -1.61
N ILE A 391 6.13 13.72 -2.76
CA ILE A 391 7.29 14.59 -2.88
C ILE A 391 6.81 15.97 -3.34
N GLY A 392 7.22 17.02 -2.63
CA GLY A 392 6.84 18.39 -2.92
C GLY A 392 7.68 19.40 -2.15
N ASN A 393 7.07 20.54 -1.80
CA ASN A 393 7.65 21.56 -0.94
C ASN A 393 6.69 21.94 0.18
N GLY A 394 7.26 22.36 1.32
CA GLY A 394 6.54 23.05 2.39
C GLY A 394 6.96 24.51 2.47
N ILE A 395 6.06 25.38 2.89
CA ILE A 395 6.27 26.84 3.03
C ILE A 395 6.24 27.19 4.52
N THR A 396 7.39 27.56 5.07
CA THR A 396 7.53 27.98 6.48
C THR A 396 8.16 29.37 6.57
N ASP A 397 7.54 30.28 7.32
CA ASP A 397 7.94 31.70 7.43
C ASP A 397 8.21 32.38 6.07
N GLY A 398 7.44 32.04 5.04
CA GLY A 398 7.60 32.55 3.66
C GLY A 398 8.77 31.95 2.88
N THR A 399 9.43 30.92 3.42
CA THR A 399 10.52 30.17 2.79
C THR A 399 10.03 28.81 2.29
N THR A 400 10.17 28.55 1.00
CA THR A 400 9.89 27.25 0.39
C THR A 400 11.06 26.29 0.63
N ILE A 401 10.80 25.14 1.23
CA ILE A 401 11.78 24.06 1.46
C ILE A 401 11.32 22.75 0.81
N PRO A 402 12.22 21.90 0.27
CA PRO A 402 11.87 20.55 -0.16
C PRO A 402 11.28 19.75 1.01
N HIS A 403 10.18 19.04 0.76
CA HIS A 403 9.42 18.36 1.80
C HIS A 403 8.79 17.05 1.30
N ALA A 404 8.45 16.17 2.23
CA ALA A 404 7.82 14.89 1.93
C ALA A 404 6.83 14.50 3.03
N TRP A 405 5.66 14.03 2.62
CA TRP A 405 4.54 13.63 3.49
C TRP A 405 3.76 12.50 2.81
N ASN A 406 2.51 12.23 3.21
CA ASN A 406 1.72 11.13 2.63
C ASN A 406 0.28 11.51 2.26
N THR A 407 -0.28 10.70 1.36
CA THR A 407 -1.73 10.50 1.26
C THR A 407 -2.10 9.09 1.70
N VAL A 408 -3.33 8.91 2.18
CA VAL A 408 -3.86 7.61 2.63
C VAL A 408 -5.35 7.47 2.28
N GLU A 409 -5.78 6.25 2.01
CA GLU A 409 -7.18 5.90 1.72
C GLU A 409 -7.86 5.29 2.96
N ILE A 410 -8.99 5.86 3.39
CA ILE A 410 -9.77 5.42 4.54
C ILE A 410 -11.25 5.26 4.11
N GLU A 411 -11.77 4.03 4.19
CA GLU A 411 -13.11 3.63 3.67
C GLU A 411 -13.43 4.15 2.23
N GLY A 412 -12.43 4.23 1.35
CA GLY A 412 -12.60 4.63 -0.06
C GLY A 412 -12.57 6.15 -0.33
N GLU A 413 -12.28 6.97 0.68
CA GLU A 413 -11.93 8.39 0.50
C GLU A 413 -10.43 8.60 0.72
N TRP A 414 -9.80 9.46 -0.08
CA TRP A 414 -8.40 9.83 0.07
C TRP A 414 -8.24 11.08 0.93
N TYR A 415 -7.18 11.08 1.73
CA TYR A 415 -6.82 12.11 2.70
C TYR A 415 -5.32 12.47 2.59
N GLN A 416 -4.97 13.70 2.96
CA GLN A 416 -3.57 14.15 3.15
C GLN A 416 -3.20 13.99 4.63
N ILE A 417 -1.94 13.62 4.90
CA ILE A 417 -1.37 13.53 6.25
C ILE A 417 0.13 13.84 6.25
N ASP A 418 0.58 14.63 7.22
CA ASP A 418 1.99 14.91 7.45
C ASP A 418 2.38 14.67 8.92
N THR A 419 2.94 13.49 9.17
CA THR A 419 3.49 13.08 10.48
C THR A 419 4.70 13.92 10.91
N THR A 420 5.33 14.67 10.00
CA THR A 420 6.48 15.52 10.31
C THR A 420 6.05 16.86 10.90
N TRP A 421 5.02 17.49 10.32
CA TRP A 421 4.51 18.77 10.81
C TRP A 421 3.45 18.59 11.91
N ASP A 422 2.92 17.37 12.09
CA ASP A 422 2.20 16.98 13.31
C ASP A 422 3.12 16.55 14.48
N ASP A 423 4.44 16.43 14.27
CA ASP A 423 5.46 16.25 15.32
C ASP A 423 5.87 17.61 15.95
N PRO A 424 5.49 17.90 17.21
CA PRO A 424 5.68 19.21 17.79
C PRO A 424 7.04 19.33 18.48
N VAL A 425 7.96 20.05 17.85
CA VAL A 425 9.29 20.34 18.41
C VAL A 425 9.19 21.26 19.64
N SER A 426 9.19 20.71 20.88
CA SER A 426 9.34 21.51 22.10
C SER A 426 10.73 21.40 22.73
N SER A 427 11.28 22.56 23.13
CA SER A 427 12.53 22.65 23.90
C SER A 427 12.42 22.14 25.35
N ASN A 428 11.24 21.68 25.76
CA ASN A 428 10.89 21.36 27.15
C ASN A 428 10.55 19.87 27.37
N GLY A 429 10.63 19.03 26.34
CA GLY A 429 10.35 17.59 26.43
C GLY A 429 8.92 17.25 26.87
N LYS A 430 7.94 18.09 26.47
CA LYS A 430 6.50 17.86 26.67
C LYS A 430 5.76 18.13 25.37
N ASP A 431 6.05 17.26 24.42
CA ASP A 431 5.56 17.31 23.05
C ASP A 431 4.10 16.85 23.06
N ASN A 432 3.18 17.82 23.05
CA ASN A 432 1.75 17.53 22.95
C ASN A 432 1.43 17.34 21.46
N LYS A 433 1.43 16.08 21.00
CA LYS A 433 0.99 15.67 19.64
C LYS A 433 -0.11 16.57 19.11
N THR A 434 0.09 17.08 17.90
CA THR A 434 -0.96 17.79 17.16
C THR A 434 -1.51 16.87 16.07
N TYR A 435 -2.66 17.25 15.54
CA TYR A 435 -3.42 16.52 14.52
C TYR A 435 -3.91 17.52 13.46
N LYS A 436 -3.09 18.55 13.21
CA LYS A 436 -3.37 19.65 12.31
C LYS A 436 -3.40 19.16 10.87
N TYR A 437 -2.48 18.26 10.52
CA TYR A 437 -2.37 17.67 9.18
C TYR A 437 -3.00 16.28 9.10
N PHE A 438 -3.35 15.64 10.22
CA PHE A 438 -4.07 14.36 10.25
C PHE A 438 -5.41 14.41 9.50
N ASN A 439 -5.45 13.70 8.37
CA ASN A 439 -6.59 13.58 7.47
C ASN A 439 -7.21 14.92 7.05
N ILE A 440 -6.42 15.79 6.41
CA ILE A 440 -6.90 17.02 5.79
C ILE A 440 -7.14 16.86 4.28
N THR A 441 -7.86 17.82 3.69
CA THR A 441 -8.08 17.88 2.24
C THR A 441 -6.88 18.46 1.50
N ASN A 442 -6.76 18.18 0.20
CA ASN A 442 -5.87 18.87 -0.74
C ASN A 442 -5.97 20.41 -0.61
N LYS A 443 -7.18 20.94 -0.38
CA LYS A 443 -7.39 22.39 -0.23
C LYS A 443 -6.77 22.95 1.05
N GLU A 444 -6.82 22.20 2.15
CA GLU A 444 -6.20 22.59 3.41
C GLU A 444 -4.68 22.43 3.36
N MET A 445 -4.19 21.32 2.79
CA MET A 445 -2.77 21.06 2.61
C MET A 445 -2.11 22.10 1.68
N ALA A 446 -2.80 22.54 0.62
CA ALA A 446 -2.32 23.57 -0.30
C ALA A 446 -2.29 25.00 0.28
N LEU A 447 -2.52 25.20 1.58
CA LEU A 447 -2.30 26.49 2.25
C LEU A 447 -0.82 26.74 2.53
N ASP A 448 -0.05 25.67 2.78
CA ASP A 448 1.37 25.71 3.16
C ASP A 448 2.22 24.62 2.48
N HIS A 449 1.64 23.81 1.59
CA HIS A 449 2.36 22.81 0.77
C HIS A 449 2.13 22.98 -0.73
N GLU A 450 3.13 22.61 -1.53
CA GLU A 450 3.10 22.60 -3.00
C GLU A 450 3.54 21.24 -3.56
N TRP A 451 2.76 20.64 -4.46
CA TRP A 451 3.10 19.38 -5.12
C TRP A 451 2.42 19.26 -6.50
N ASP A 452 2.90 18.32 -7.34
CA ASP A 452 2.19 17.95 -8.55
C ASP A 452 0.92 17.15 -8.20
N THR A 453 -0.21 17.84 -8.12
CA THR A 453 -1.52 17.23 -7.85
C THR A 453 -1.95 16.17 -8.87
N THR A 454 -1.34 16.10 -10.06
CA THR A 454 -1.70 15.13 -11.11
C THR A 454 -1.01 13.77 -10.93
N ALA A 455 0.06 13.71 -10.14
CA ALA A 455 0.82 12.49 -9.88
C ALA A 455 0.21 11.59 -8.77
N TYR A 456 -0.77 12.09 -8.02
CA TYR A 456 -1.34 11.43 -6.83
C TYR A 456 -2.86 11.36 -6.86
N LYS A 457 -3.43 10.53 -5.97
CA LYS A 457 -4.88 10.46 -5.77
C LYS A 457 -5.41 11.76 -5.15
N ILE A 458 -6.60 12.19 -5.58
CA ILE A 458 -7.21 13.45 -5.13
C ILE A 458 -7.77 13.25 -3.72
N ALA A 459 -7.06 13.75 -2.71
CA ALA A 459 -7.50 13.70 -1.33
C ALA A 459 -8.49 14.84 -1.02
N ASN A 460 -9.79 14.53 -1.04
CA ASN A 460 -10.88 15.45 -0.68
C ASN A 460 -11.79 14.90 0.44
N GLY A 461 -11.39 13.79 1.08
CA GLY A 461 -12.12 13.24 2.21
C GLY A 461 -12.19 14.24 3.37
N THR A 462 -13.32 14.23 4.09
CA THR A 462 -13.55 15.14 5.24
C THR A 462 -14.07 14.43 6.48
N LYS A 463 -14.64 13.23 6.32
CA LYS A 463 -15.25 12.42 7.40
C LYS A 463 -14.23 12.02 8.46
N TYR A 464 -13.02 11.65 8.03
CA TYR A 464 -11.96 11.13 8.91
C TYR A 464 -10.93 12.18 9.33
N ASN A 465 -11.16 13.47 9.06
CA ASN A 465 -10.36 14.53 9.67
C ASN A 465 -10.43 14.42 11.20
N TYR A 466 -9.28 14.49 11.89
CA TYR A 466 -9.21 14.22 13.33
C TYR A 466 -10.24 15.00 14.15
N TYR A 467 -10.39 16.30 13.87
CA TYR A 467 -11.32 17.15 14.62
C TYR A 467 -12.79 16.93 14.24
N VAL A 468 -13.08 16.51 13.00
CA VAL A 468 -14.43 16.16 12.56
C VAL A 468 -14.85 14.85 13.23
N PHE A 469 -14.04 13.81 13.08
CA PHE A 469 -14.33 12.46 13.56
C PHE A 469 -14.51 12.41 15.09
N ASN A 470 -13.66 13.13 15.84
CA ASN A 470 -13.72 13.21 17.30
C ASN A 470 -14.72 14.25 17.86
N ASN A 471 -15.57 14.85 17.02
CA ASN A 471 -16.55 15.89 17.41
C ASN A 471 -15.91 17.11 18.12
N MET A 472 -14.74 17.54 17.63
CA MET A 472 -13.96 18.68 18.14
C MET A 472 -14.09 19.92 17.26
N THR A 473 -14.96 19.92 16.25
CA THR A 473 -15.25 21.11 15.43
C THR A 473 -16.30 22.01 16.08
N VAL A 474 -16.17 23.32 15.87
CA VAL A 474 -17.14 24.34 16.30
C VAL A 474 -17.36 25.37 15.20
N ILE A 475 -18.59 25.86 15.04
CA ILE A 475 -18.92 26.83 13.99
C ILE A 475 -18.77 28.26 14.54
N GLY A 476 -17.72 28.95 14.07
CA GLY A 476 -17.43 30.36 14.38
C GLY A 476 -17.27 30.73 15.86
N GLU A 477 -17.23 32.05 16.13
CA GLU A 477 -17.11 32.62 17.47
C GLU A 477 -18.20 32.14 18.43
N ALA A 478 -19.45 32.03 17.94
CA ALA A 478 -20.60 31.63 18.75
C ALA A 478 -20.52 30.15 19.18
N GLY A 479 -20.12 29.26 18.27
CA GLY A 479 -19.87 27.86 18.57
C GLY A 479 -18.70 27.69 19.54
N LEU A 480 -17.58 28.36 19.28
CA LEU A 480 -16.41 28.32 20.16
C LEU A 480 -16.73 28.82 21.57
N LYS A 481 -17.44 29.96 21.71
CA LYS A 481 -17.89 30.47 23.00
C LYS A 481 -18.72 29.44 23.76
N THR A 482 -19.69 28.82 23.09
CA THR A 482 -20.58 27.82 23.71
C THR A 482 -19.81 26.60 24.19
N ALA A 483 -18.90 26.08 23.37
CA ALA A 483 -18.07 24.92 23.71
C ALA A 483 -17.10 25.21 24.87
N LEU A 484 -16.52 26.42 24.92
CA LEU A 484 -15.69 26.87 26.03
C LEU A 484 -16.50 27.01 27.33
N GLN A 485 -17.70 27.60 27.28
CA GLN A 485 -18.58 27.72 28.45
C GLN A 485 -18.89 26.34 29.07
N GLU A 486 -19.27 25.37 28.25
CA GLU A 486 -19.56 24.02 28.72
C GLU A 486 -18.30 23.28 29.21
N GLY A 487 -17.15 23.50 28.58
CA GLY A 487 -15.88 22.91 29.00
C GLY A 487 -15.37 23.45 30.35
N PHE A 488 -15.46 24.76 30.60
CA PHE A 488 -15.13 25.35 31.90
C PHE A 488 -16.13 24.93 33.00
N LYS A 489 -17.43 24.90 32.70
CA LYS A 489 -18.47 24.39 33.60
C LYS A 489 -18.19 22.94 34.06
N ASN A 490 -17.73 22.09 33.15
CA ASN A 490 -17.33 20.70 33.43
C ASN A 490 -15.89 20.56 33.96
N LYS A 491 -15.23 21.67 34.32
CA LYS A 491 -13.87 21.72 34.88
C LYS A 491 -12.80 20.99 34.04
N LYS A 492 -12.91 21.03 32.70
CA LYS A 492 -11.88 20.47 31.80
C LYS A 492 -10.52 21.12 32.07
N LYS A 493 -9.44 20.32 32.11
CA LYS A 493 -8.07 20.83 32.35
C LYS A 493 -7.42 21.42 31.09
N GLU A 494 -7.89 20.99 29.93
CA GLU A 494 -7.45 21.39 28.60
C GLU A 494 -8.65 21.30 27.65
N MET A 495 -8.66 22.14 26.62
CA MET A 495 -9.67 22.14 25.56
C MET A 495 -9.02 22.45 24.22
N ILE A 496 -9.39 21.70 23.17
CA ILE A 496 -8.92 21.93 21.80
C ILE A 496 -10.13 21.85 20.88
N PHE A 497 -10.27 22.83 19.98
CA PHE A 497 -11.36 22.89 19.00
C PHE A 497 -10.83 23.38 17.65
N LYS A 498 -11.35 22.83 16.54
CA LYS A 498 -11.14 23.39 15.19
C LYS A 498 -12.33 24.27 14.83
N VAL A 499 -12.11 25.58 14.72
CA VAL A 499 -13.15 26.53 14.32
C VAL A 499 -13.34 26.46 12.82
N VAL A 500 -14.58 26.24 12.38
CA VAL A 500 -14.95 26.13 10.96
C VAL A 500 -16.01 27.16 10.59
N GLY A 501 -16.14 27.44 9.28
CA GLY A 501 -17.09 28.41 8.73
C GLY A 501 -16.56 29.85 8.63
N GLU A 502 -15.70 30.27 9.55
CA GLU A 502 -15.02 31.57 9.54
C GLU A 502 -13.61 31.48 10.14
N LYS A 503 -12.70 32.38 9.73
CA LYS A 503 -11.37 32.47 10.36
C LYS A 503 -11.50 33.08 11.77
N ILE A 504 -10.77 32.50 12.73
CA ILE A 504 -10.70 32.97 14.11
C ILE A 504 -9.31 33.53 14.41
N SER A 505 -9.24 34.69 15.08
CA SER A 505 -7.99 35.32 15.50
C SER A 505 -7.80 35.26 17.02
N SER A 506 -6.55 35.37 17.48
CA SER A 506 -6.21 35.43 18.91
C SER A 506 -6.94 36.55 19.66
N LYS A 507 -7.27 37.66 18.98
CA LYS A 507 -8.05 38.77 19.55
C LYS A 507 -9.51 38.37 19.80
N GLN A 508 -10.12 37.62 18.89
CA GLN A 508 -11.49 37.10 19.05
C GLN A 508 -11.54 36.05 20.16
N VAL A 509 -10.59 35.10 20.20
CA VAL A 509 -10.49 34.11 21.28
C VAL A 509 -10.30 34.77 22.65
N SER A 510 -9.41 35.75 22.76
CA SER A 510 -9.24 36.55 23.98
C SER A 510 -10.57 37.22 24.41
N SER A 511 -11.27 37.86 23.47
CA SER A 511 -12.58 38.49 23.72
C SER A 511 -13.68 37.50 24.12
N ILE A 512 -13.62 36.25 23.66
CA ILE A 512 -14.52 35.18 24.08
C ILE A 512 -14.20 34.76 25.51
N LEU A 513 -12.94 34.46 25.81
CA LEU A 513 -12.47 34.06 27.14
C LEU A 513 -12.84 35.10 28.22
N ASP A 514 -12.62 36.39 27.92
CA ASP A 514 -13.01 37.55 28.74
C ASP A 514 -14.51 37.63 29.08
N LYS A 515 -15.38 37.02 28.24
CA LYS A 515 -16.84 36.97 28.44
C LYS A 515 -17.29 35.72 29.20
N VAL A 516 -16.46 34.67 29.26
CA VAL A 516 -16.83 33.40 29.89
C VAL A 516 -16.48 33.35 31.38
N ARG A 517 -15.32 33.90 31.78
CA ARG A 517 -14.91 34.14 33.20
C ARG A 517 -15.20 33.01 34.21
N SER A 518 -15.21 31.77 33.75
CA SER A 518 -15.53 30.59 34.57
C SER A 518 -14.27 29.86 35.06
N TYR A 519 -13.17 30.59 35.16
CA TYR A 519 -11.82 30.13 35.48
C TYR A 519 -11.01 31.30 36.08
N LYS A 520 -9.97 31.00 36.85
CA LYS A 520 -9.03 31.97 37.45
C LYS A 520 -7.93 32.40 36.47
N SER A 521 -7.34 31.47 35.73
CA SER A 521 -6.34 31.74 34.69
C SER A 521 -6.27 30.59 33.67
N CYS A 522 -5.91 30.89 32.43
CA CYS A 522 -5.57 29.90 31.40
C CYS A 522 -4.54 30.49 30.42
N ALA A 523 -3.85 29.62 29.69
CA ALA A 523 -3.12 29.98 28.48
C ALA A 523 -3.93 29.58 27.24
N PHE A 524 -3.70 30.24 26.10
CA PHE A 524 -4.30 29.81 24.84
C PHE A 524 -3.37 30.04 23.64
N SER A 525 -3.58 29.26 22.58
CA SER A 525 -3.01 29.48 21.25
C SER A 525 -4.10 29.38 20.18
N VAL A 526 -3.84 30.02 19.04
CA VAL A 526 -4.69 30.00 17.84
C VAL A 526 -3.79 29.81 16.63
N ASP A 527 -4.04 28.77 15.84
CA ASP A 527 -3.51 28.63 14.49
C ASP A 527 -4.55 29.24 13.51
N PRO A 528 -4.24 30.37 12.86
CA PRO A 528 -5.23 31.15 12.09
C PRO A 528 -5.53 30.58 10.69
N ASP A 529 -4.80 29.55 10.26
CA ASP A 529 -4.92 28.96 8.93
C ASP A 529 -5.69 27.64 8.97
N SER A 530 -5.43 26.80 9.97
CA SER A 530 -6.25 25.62 10.29
C SER A 530 -7.49 25.93 11.14
N GLY A 531 -7.54 27.09 11.81
CA GLY A 531 -8.61 27.47 12.74
C GLY A 531 -8.54 26.75 14.09
N ILE A 532 -7.44 26.08 14.42
CA ILE A 532 -7.29 25.32 15.67
C ILE A 532 -7.08 26.27 16.85
N VAL A 533 -7.93 26.17 17.87
CA VAL A 533 -7.86 26.91 19.13
C VAL A 533 -7.62 25.94 20.27
N LYS A 534 -6.55 26.18 21.04
CA LYS A 534 -6.13 25.33 22.16
C LYS A 534 -6.06 26.15 23.44
N ILE A 535 -6.75 25.71 24.50
CA ILE A 535 -6.77 26.30 25.83
C ILE A 535 -6.10 25.34 26.82
N THR A 536 -5.07 25.79 27.51
CA THR A 536 -4.22 24.98 28.40
C THR A 536 -4.01 25.68 29.75
N ASN A 537 -3.33 25.00 30.68
CA ASN A 537 -2.95 25.54 31.99
C ASN A 537 -4.14 26.17 32.75
N ILE A 538 -5.31 25.55 32.64
CA ILE A 538 -6.56 26.08 33.21
C ILE A 538 -6.54 25.88 34.73
N VAL A 539 -6.68 27.00 35.45
CA VAL A 539 -6.87 27.06 36.90
C VAL A 539 -8.28 27.59 37.16
N TYR A 540 -9.02 26.91 38.03
CA TYR A 540 -10.38 27.27 38.43
C TYR A 540 -10.39 28.07 39.74
#